data_AF-A0A250Y948-F1
#
_entry.id   AF-A0A250Y948-F1
#
_cell.length_a   1.000
_cell.length_b   1.000
_cell.length_c   1.000
_cell.angle_alpha   90.00
_cell.angle_beta   90.00
_cell.angle_gamma   90.00
#
_symmetry.space_group_name_H-M   'P 1'
#
loop_
_entity.id
_entity.type
_entity.pdbx_description
1 polymer ?
#
loop_
_entity_poly.entity_id
_entity_poly.type
_entity_poly.pdbx_seq_one_letter_code
_entity_poly.pdbx_strand_id
1 'polypeptide(L)'
;MAFGKPAKYWKLDPAQVYASGPNAWDTAVHDASEEYKHRMHNLCCDNCHSHVALALNLMHYNNSTNWNMVTLCCFCLLYGKYVSVGAFVKTWLPFVLFLGIILTVSLVFNLR
;
A
#
# COMPACT_ATOMS: atom_id res chain seq x y z
N MET A 1 -1.71 0.64 -14.63
CA MET A 1 -1.07 0.00 -13.46
C MET A 1 -0.60 -1.38 -13.86
N ALA A 2 0.63 -1.76 -13.53
CA ALA A 2 1.21 -3.06 -13.90
C ALA A 2 0.43 -4.26 -13.34
N PHE A 3 -0.27 -4.08 -12.21
CA PHE A 3 -0.93 -5.16 -11.46
C PHE A 3 -2.47 -5.19 -11.60
N GLY A 4 -3.00 -4.64 -12.70
CA GLY A 4 -4.44 -4.61 -12.95
C GLY A 4 -5.21 -3.58 -12.11
N LYS A 5 -6.53 -3.82 -11.91
CA LYS A 5 -7.40 -2.91 -11.17
C LYS A 5 -7.18 -3.07 -9.65
N PRO A 6 -7.18 -1.97 -8.86
CA PRO A 6 -6.99 -2.05 -7.41
C PRO A 6 -8.11 -2.84 -6.74
N ALA A 7 -7.75 -3.75 -5.84
CA ALA A 7 -8.71 -4.50 -5.02
C ALA A 7 -8.99 -3.83 -3.67
N LYS A 8 -8.07 -2.99 -3.21
CA LYS A 8 -8.07 -2.36 -1.89
C LYS A 8 -7.44 -0.96 -1.97
N TYR A 9 -7.89 -0.03 -1.16
CA TYR A 9 -7.35 1.32 -1.05
C TYR A 9 -7.34 1.80 0.40
N TRP A 10 -6.35 2.60 0.78
CA TRP A 10 -6.36 3.31 2.05
C TRP A 10 -6.67 4.79 1.78
N LYS A 11 -7.81 5.27 2.30
CA LYS A 11 -8.23 6.66 2.10
C LYS A 11 -7.59 7.52 3.20
N LEU A 12 -6.79 8.48 2.76
CA LEU A 12 -6.16 9.48 3.61
C LEU A 12 -7.12 10.64 3.89
N ASP A 13 -6.92 11.31 5.02
CA ASP A 13 -7.70 12.47 5.45
C ASP A 13 -6.90 13.75 5.22
N PRO A 14 -7.32 14.67 4.33
CA PRO A 14 -6.64 15.93 4.10
C PRO A 14 -6.47 16.80 5.35
N ALA A 15 -7.32 16.64 6.37
CA ALA A 15 -7.18 17.36 7.64
C ALA A 15 -5.92 16.96 8.43
N GLN A 16 -5.25 15.87 8.04
CA GLN A 16 -4.01 15.39 8.66
C GLN A 16 -2.75 15.96 7.99
N VAL A 17 -2.87 16.93 7.08
CA VAL A 17 -1.73 17.64 6.49
C VAL A 17 -1.27 18.75 7.41
N TYR A 18 0.01 18.74 7.77
CA TYR A 18 0.61 19.76 8.66
C TYR A 18 1.60 20.69 7.94
N ALA A 19 1.93 20.43 6.67
CA ALA A 19 2.73 21.34 5.87
C ALA A 19 2.02 22.69 5.70
N SER A 20 2.79 23.77 5.79
CA SER A 20 2.28 25.14 5.68
C SER A 20 2.03 25.54 4.24
N GLY A 21 0.95 26.29 4.00
CA GLY A 21 0.64 26.92 2.72
C GLY A 21 -0.64 26.41 2.06
N PRO A 22 -1.26 27.22 1.19
CA PRO A 22 -2.39 26.77 0.40
C PRO A 22 -1.94 25.61 -0.51
N ASN A 23 -2.81 24.60 -0.68
CA ASN A 23 -2.56 23.44 -1.54
C ASN A 23 -1.34 22.59 -1.18
N ALA A 24 -0.92 22.57 0.09
CA ALA A 24 0.24 21.79 0.56
C ALA A 24 0.17 20.29 0.15
N TRP A 25 -1.05 19.72 0.07
CA TRP A 25 -1.27 18.38 -0.46
C TRP A 25 -0.82 18.25 -1.92
N ASP A 26 -1.33 19.10 -2.81
CA ASP A 26 -1.08 19.04 -4.24
C ASP A 26 0.39 19.33 -4.56
N THR A 27 0.98 20.32 -3.87
CA THR A 27 2.41 20.64 -3.99
C THR A 27 3.28 19.45 -3.59
N ALA A 28 3.02 18.81 -2.44
CA ALA A 28 3.79 17.66 -2.01
C ALA A 28 3.66 16.45 -2.95
N VAL A 29 2.47 16.22 -3.52
CA VAL A 29 2.27 15.17 -4.55
C VAL A 29 3.06 15.50 -5.81
N HIS A 30 3.01 16.76 -6.26
CA HIS A 30 3.73 17.24 -7.43
C HIS A 30 5.25 17.08 -7.25
N ASP A 31 5.79 17.57 -6.13
CA ASP A 31 7.23 17.52 -5.83
C ASP A 31 7.73 16.07 -5.72
N ALA A 32 6.95 15.19 -5.09
CA ALA A 32 7.29 13.77 -5.05
C ALA A 32 7.31 13.15 -6.47
N SER A 33 6.40 13.55 -7.35
CA SER A 33 6.41 13.12 -8.76
C SER A 33 7.60 13.67 -9.54
N GLU A 34 7.99 14.92 -9.30
CA GLU A 34 9.17 15.54 -9.92
C GLU A 34 10.47 14.86 -9.47
N GLU A 35 10.55 14.41 -8.22
CA GLU A 35 11.68 13.61 -7.73
C GLU A 35 11.70 12.22 -8.38
N TYR A 36 10.55 11.52 -8.39
CA TYR A 36 10.50 10.12 -8.83
C TYR A 36 10.48 9.93 -10.34
N LYS A 37 10.25 10.98 -11.15
CA LYS A 37 10.38 10.88 -12.62
C LYS A 37 11.82 10.60 -13.07
N HIS A 38 12.80 10.95 -12.23
CA HIS A 38 14.23 10.73 -12.47
C HIS A 38 14.75 9.45 -11.82
N ARG A 39 13.96 8.78 -10.98
CA ARG A 39 14.37 7.58 -10.23
C ARG A 39 13.91 6.31 -10.93
N MET A 40 14.82 5.34 -11.03
CA MET A 40 14.51 4.03 -11.58
C MET A 40 13.69 3.24 -10.55
N HIS A 41 12.43 2.95 -10.88
CA HIS A 41 11.57 2.15 -10.03
C HIS A 41 12.03 0.70 -10.02
N ASN A 42 12.23 0.12 -8.83
CA ASN A 42 12.47 -1.29 -8.67
C ASN A 42 11.31 -1.93 -7.88
N LEU A 43 11.04 -3.21 -8.11
CA LEU A 43 9.84 -3.89 -7.61
C LEU A 43 9.84 -3.98 -6.07
N CYS A 44 11.00 -4.25 -5.48
CA CYS A 44 11.14 -4.49 -4.04
C CYS A 44 11.72 -3.29 -3.27
N CYS A 45 12.54 -2.46 -3.93
CA CYS A 45 13.20 -1.31 -3.33
C CYS A 45 12.90 -0.09 -4.21
N ASP A 46 12.64 1.08 -3.63
CA ASP A 46 12.31 2.30 -4.38
C ASP A 46 11.15 2.11 -5.38
N ASN A 47 9.97 1.81 -4.82
CA ASN A 47 8.76 1.48 -5.57
C ASN A 47 7.68 2.55 -5.40
N CYS A 48 6.47 2.28 -5.91
CA CYS A 48 5.34 3.20 -5.81
C CYS A 48 4.98 3.59 -4.36
N HIS A 49 5.25 2.74 -3.37
CA HIS A 49 5.04 3.07 -1.96
C HIS A 49 6.14 4.01 -1.44
N SER A 50 7.36 3.92 -1.95
CA SER A 50 8.41 4.91 -1.65
C SER A 50 8.06 6.29 -2.21
N HIS A 51 7.48 6.36 -3.41
CA HIS A 51 6.95 7.60 -4.00
C HIS A 51 5.86 8.23 -3.12
N VAL A 52 4.86 7.44 -2.73
CA VAL A 52 3.80 7.91 -1.82
C VAL A 52 4.36 8.30 -0.45
N ALA A 53 5.35 7.56 0.08
CA ALA A 53 6.00 7.90 1.34
C ALA A 53 6.68 9.27 1.28
N LEU A 54 7.36 9.58 0.17
CA LEU A 54 7.96 10.90 -0.03
C LEU A 54 6.88 12.00 0.00
N ALA A 55 5.77 11.82 -0.73
CA ALA A 55 4.68 12.79 -0.70
C ALA A 55 4.14 13.00 0.72
N LEU A 56 3.92 11.92 1.48
CA LEU A 56 3.46 12.00 2.87
C LEU A 56 4.44 12.73 3.79
N ASN A 57 5.75 12.52 3.58
CA ASN A 57 6.79 13.23 4.32
C ASN A 57 6.82 14.71 3.98
N LEU A 58 6.74 15.07 2.70
CA LEU A 58 6.73 16.47 2.23
C LEU A 58 5.52 17.25 2.77
N MET A 59 4.35 16.61 2.88
CA MET A 59 3.15 17.25 3.45
C MET A 59 3.06 17.13 4.99
N HIS A 60 4.07 16.57 5.64
CA HIS A 60 4.08 16.29 7.09
C HIS A 60 2.80 15.57 7.55
N TYR A 61 2.36 14.56 6.78
CA TYR A 61 1.09 13.88 7.04
C TYR A 61 1.10 13.22 8.43
N ASN A 62 0.05 13.49 9.21
CA ASN A 62 -0.08 13.10 10.62
C ASN A 62 1.10 13.57 11.49
N ASN A 63 1.59 14.79 11.23
CA ASN A 63 2.73 15.41 11.91
C ASN A 63 4.01 14.54 11.92
N SER A 64 4.21 13.78 10.84
CA SER A 64 5.34 12.84 10.69
C SER A 64 6.05 13.03 9.36
N THR A 65 7.37 12.85 9.38
CA THR A 65 8.27 12.84 8.21
C THR A 65 9.01 11.50 8.08
N ASN A 66 8.54 10.45 8.77
CA ASN A 66 9.17 9.12 8.81
C ASN A 66 8.36 8.05 8.06
N TRP A 67 7.55 8.45 7.08
CA TRP A 67 6.86 7.53 6.19
C TRP A 67 7.87 6.82 5.28
N ASN A 68 7.65 5.53 5.08
CA ASN A 68 8.42 4.68 4.17
C ASN A 68 7.53 3.59 3.56
N MET A 69 8.07 2.86 2.57
CA MET A 69 7.33 1.83 1.84
C MET A 69 6.75 0.72 2.73
N VAL A 70 7.45 0.35 3.81
CA VAL A 70 7.02 -0.71 4.74
C VAL A 70 5.85 -0.21 5.58
N THR A 71 5.96 0.99 6.15
CA THR A 71 4.85 1.61 6.91
C THR A 71 3.60 1.74 6.03
N LEU A 72 3.74 2.22 4.80
CA LEU A 72 2.62 2.32 3.85
C LEU A 72 2.02 0.95 3.52
N CYS A 73 2.84 -0.07 3.29
CA CYS A 73 2.36 -1.43 3.05
C CYS A 73 1.51 -1.92 4.24
N CYS A 74 2.03 -1.79 5.47
CA CYS A 74 1.30 -2.16 6.68
C CYS A 74 -0.02 -1.39 6.84
N PHE A 75 -0.01 -0.08 6.60
CA PHE A 75 -1.23 0.73 6.71
C PHE A 75 -2.26 0.39 5.63
N CYS A 76 -1.84 0.14 4.38
CA CYS A 76 -2.73 -0.35 3.33
C CYS A 76 -3.32 -1.74 3.66
N LEU A 77 -2.53 -2.61 4.30
CA LEU A 77 -2.98 -3.94 4.73
C LEU A 77 -3.97 -3.87 5.91
N LEU A 78 -3.70 -3.03 6.92
CA LEU A 78 -4.51 -2.97 8.14
C LEU A 78 -5.72 -2.03 8.01
N TYR A 79 -5.52 -0.84 7.45
CA TYR A 79 -6.54 0.23 7.37
C TYR A 79 -7.17 0.37 5.98
N GLY A 80 -6.72 -0.39 4.99
CA GLY A 80 -7.30 -0.35 3.66
C GLY A 80 -8.72 -0.93 3.61
N LYS A 81 -9.55 -0.38 2.74
CA LYS A 81 -10.91 -0.85 2.43
C LYS A 81 -10.93 -1.55 1.08
N TYR A 82 -11.63 -2.67 0.99
CA TYR A 82 -11.84 -3.35 -0.29
C TYR A 82 -12.79 -2.53 -1.16
N VAL A 83 -12.53 -2.53 -2.48
CA VAL A 83 -13.39 -1.82 -3.43
C VAL A 83 -14.77 -2.50 -3.59
N SER A 84 -14.85 -3.80 -3.27
CA SER A 84 -16.09 -4.58 -3.26
C SER A 84 -15.90 -5.90 -2.50
N VAL A 85 -17.01 -6.57 -2.17
CA VAL A 85 -16.99 -7.95 -1.64
C VAL A 85 -16.30 -8.92 -2.62
N GLY A 86 -16.54 -8.75 -3.92
CA GLY A 86 -15.86 -9.54 -4.95
C GLY A 86 -14.34 -9.35 -4.96
N ALA A 87 -13.84 -8.15 -4.67
CA ALA A 87 -12.42 -7.89 -4.53
C ALA A 87 -11.83 -8.60 -3.29
N PHE A 88 -12.55 -8.59 -2.16
CA PHE A 88 -12.17 -9.33 -0.96
C PHE A 88 -12.01 -10.83 -1.23
N VAL A 89 -13.02 -11.44 -1.87
CA VAL A 89 -12.99 -12.88 -2.21
C VAL A 89 -11.83 -13.17 -3.16
N LYS A 90 -11.64 -12.36 -4.21
CA LYS A 90 -10.51 -12.53 -5.15
C LYS A 90 -9.14 -12.42 -4.49
N THR A 91 -9.00 -11.58 -3.45
CA THR A 91 -7.75 -11.44 -2.71
C THR A 91 -7.44 -12.65 -1.83
N TRP A 92 -8.42 -13.19 -1.09
CA TRP A 92 -8.15 -14.19 -0.05
C TRP A 92 -8.42 -15.64 -0.46
N LEU A 93 -9.38 -15.89 -1.36
CA LEU A 93 -9.80 -17.24 -1.71
C LEU A 93 -8.65 -18.13 -2.24
N PRO A 94 -7.79 -17.67 -3.18
CA PRO A 94 -6.68 -18.50 -3.66
C PRO A 94 -5.71 -18.90 -2.55
N PHE A 95 -5.41 -17.98 -1.62
CA PHE A 95 -4.53 -18.23 -0.50
C PHE A 95 -5.12 -19.24 0.49
N VAL A 96 -6.40 -19.09 0.84
CA VAL A 96 -7.10 -20.02 1.74
C VAL A 96 -7.17 -21.42 1.14
N LEU A 97 -7.47 -21.54 -0.17
CA LEU A 97 -7.49 -22.83 -0.85
C LEU A 97 -6.11 -23.51 -0.84
N PHE A 98 -5.05 -22.74 -1.12
CA PHE A 98 -3.68 -23.24 -1.09
C PHE A 98 -3.27 -23.74 0.29
N LEU A 99 -3.55 -22.97 1.35
CA LEU A 99 -3.32 -23.42 2.73
C LEU A 99 -4.14 -24.66 3.08
N GLY A 100 -5.39 -24.74 2.63
CA GLY A 100 -6.26 -25.90 2.82
C GLY A 100 -5.66 -27.17 2.19
N ILE A 101 -5.09 -27.07 0.99
CA ILE A 101 -4.39 -28.19 0.33
C ILE A 101 -3.18 -28.62 1.15
N ILE A 102 -2.32 -27.68 1.56
CA ILE A 102 -1.13 -28.00 2.38
C ILE A 102 -1.54 -28.71 3.67
N LEU A 103 -2.50 -28.16 4.41
CA LEU A 103 -2.96 -28.73 5.66
C LEU A 103 -3.54 -30.13 5.48
N THR A 104 -4.34 -30.36 4.44
CA THR A 104 -4.95 -31.66 4.15
C THR A 104 -3.86 -32.70 3.83
N VAL A 105 -2.90 -32.34 2.98
CA VAL A 105 -1.77 -33.20 2.62
C VAL A 105 -0.95 -33.54 3.87
N SER A 106 -0.56 -32.54 4.66
CA SER A 106 0.19 -32.75 5.91
C SER A 106 -0.56 -33.67 6.86
N LEU A 107 -1.87 -33.48 7.04
CA LEU A 107 -2.66 -34.32 7.94
C LEU A 107 -2.71 -35.78 7.45
N VAL A 108 -2.94 -36.00 6.15
CA VAL A 108 -2.97 -37.34 5.55
C VAL A 108 -1.64 -38.06 5.71
N PHE A 109 -0.50 -37.37 5.56
CA PHE A 109 0.82 -37.97 5.71
C PHE A 109 1.24 -38.19 7.17
N ASN A 110 0.77 -37.38 8.12
CA ASN A 110 1.13 -37.53 9.54
C ASN A 110 0.19 -38.47 10.32
N LEU A 111 -1.02 -38.74 9.80
CA LEU A 111 -1.96 -39.70 10.37
C LEU A 111 -1.78 -41.14 9.83
N ARG A 112 -0.80 -41.35 8.96
CA ARG A 112 -0.48 -42.64 8.34
C ARG A 112 0.80 -43.21 8.94
#